data_AF-A0A2S4JHZ6-F1
#
_entry.id   AF-A0A2S4JHZ6-F1
#
_cell.length_a   1.000
_cell.length_b   1.000
_cell.length_c   1.000
_cell.angle_alpha   90.00
_cell.angle_beta   90.00
_cell.angle_gamma   90.00
#
_symmetry.space_group_name_H-M   'P 1'
#
loop_
_entity.id
_entity.type
_entity.pdbx_description
1 polymer ?
#
loop_
_entity_poly.entity_id
_entity_poly.type
_entity_poly.pdbx_seq_one_letter_code
_entity_poly.pdbx_strand_id
1 'polypeptide(L)'
;MDYIVFVAVAPVAICLLILAAHAVWPYRRKLISRALLGYLIAVTCFLLGNMLELFSTSQVASVFWVQVAHVFYPLIAITWFIFALAYAGFEHLVASRKPYLLLLLPAISVLLIFTHPFHGVFWKDLHFFHGGPFLTVRGSYGPWFWINGVYVGVL
;
A
#
# COMPACT_ATOMS: atom_id res chain seq x y z
N MET A 1 2.44 -18.91 -3.11
CA MET A 1 2.89 -18.19 -4.32
C MET A 1 4.39 -18.24 -4.32
N ASP A 2 5.00 -18.84 -5.33
CA ASP A 2 6.45 -18.76 -5.49
C ASP A 2 6.84 -17.32 -5.79
N TYR A 3 7.79 -16.77 -5.04
CA TYR A 3 8.29 -15.40 -5.22
C TYR A 3 8.78 -15.13 -6.65
N ILE A 4 9.16 -16.19 -7.38
CA ILE A 4 9.53 -16.16 -8.80
C ILE A 4 8.38 -15.63 -9.67
N VAL A 5 7.15 -16.11 -9.45
CA VAL A 5 5.98 -15.67 -10.23
C VAL A 5 5.71 -14.18 -9.98
N PHE A 6 5.78 -13.75 -8.71
CA PHE A 6 5.62 -12.35 -8.37
C PHE A 6 6.67 -11.47 -9.06
N VAL A 7 7.95 -11.86 -8.99
CA VAL A 7 9.06 -11.11 -9.61
C VAL A 7 8.94 -11.06 -11.14
N ALA A 8 8.39 -12.10 -11.78
CA ALA A 8 8.15 -12.11 -13.22
C ALA A 8 6.97 -11.22 -13.64
N VAL A 9 5.88 -11.20 -12.86
CA VAL A 9 4.63 -10.51 -13.21
C VAL A 9 4.63 -9.04 -12.79
N ALA A 10 5.24 -8.71 -11.64
CA ALA A 10 5.20 -7.37 -11.07
C ALA A 10 5.74 -6.26 -12.01
N PRO A 11 6.85 -6.44 -12.76
CA PRO A 11 7.33 -5.44 -13.72
C PRO A 11 6.30 -5.13 -14.82
N VAL A 12 5.65 -6.18 -15.35
CA VAL A 12 4.62 -6.03 -16.39
C VAL A 12 3.42 -5.27 -15.82
N ALA A 13 2.98 -5.63 -14.61
CA ALA A 13 1.91 -4.92 -13.91
C ALA A 13 2.26 -3.44 -13.67
N ILE A 14 3.47 -3.14 -13.22
CA ILE A 14 3.95 -1.76 -13.01
C ILE A 14 3.93 -0.96 -14.31
N CYS A 15 4.42 -1.53 -15.42
CA CYS A 15 4.37 -0.88 -16.72
C CYS A 15 2.93 -0.57 -17.14
N LEU A 16 2.01 -1.52 -16.99
CA LEU A 16 0.59 -1.32 -17.31
C LEU A 16 -0.05 -0.25 -16.41
N LEU A 17 0.26 -0.22 -15.12
CA LEU A 17 -0.24 0.78 -14.18
C LEU A 17 0.28 2.19 -14.53
N ILE A 18 1.55 2.31 -14.91
CA ILE A 18 2.15 3.59 -15.35
C ILE A 18 1.48 4.07 -16.64
N LEU A 19 1.28 3.19 -17.62
CA LEU A 19 0.58 3.51 -18.86
C LEU A 19 -0.86 3.97 -18.60
N ALA A 20 -1.59 3.25 -17.72
CA ALA A 20 -2.93 3.64 -17.31
C ALA A 20 -2.93 5.01 -16.61
N ALA A 21 -1.97 5.26 -15.72
CA ALA A 21 -1.85 6.55 -15.04
C ALA A 21 -1.59 7.69 -16.02
N HIS A 22 -0.72 7.47 -17.00
CA HIS A 22 -0.46 8.43 -18.07
C HIS A 22 -1.71 8.71 -18.92
N ALA A 23 -2.49 7.68 -19.26
CA ALA A 23 -3.73 7.81 -20.02
C ALA A 23 -4.82 8.58 -19.23
N VAL A 24 -4.89 8.42 -17.91
CA VAL A 24 -5.87 9.12 -17.05
C VAL A 24 -5.43 10.56 -16.73
N TRP A 25 -4.14 10.87 -16.80
CA TRP A 25 -3.56 12.16 -16.42
C TRP A 25 -4.27 13.41 -17.01
N PRO A 26 -4.67 13.45 -18.29
CA PRO A 26 -5.38 14.60 -18.86
C PRO A 26 -6.71 14.92 -18.15
N TYR A 27 -7.34 13.91 -17.53
CA TYR A 27 -8.66 14.01 -16.88
C TYR A 27 -8.58 14.31 -15.38
N ARG A 28 -7.38 14.53 -14.82
CA ARG A 28 -7.11 14.74 -13.38
C ARG A 28 -7.85 15.90 -12.70
N ARG A 29 -8.63 16.70 -13.43
CA ARG A 29 -9.49 17.74 -12.83
C ARG A 29 -10.78 17.16 -12.23
N LYS A 30 -11.24 16.01 -12.72
CA LYS A 30 -12.43 15.32 -12.19
C LYS A 30 -12.07 14.50 -10.95
N LEU A 31 -12.95 14.48 -9.95
CA LEU A 31 -12.73 13.73 -8.70
C LEU A 31 -12.46 12.24 -8.98
N ILE A 32 -13.31 11.63 -9.81
CA ILE A 32 -13.17 10.22 -10.23
C ILE A 32 -11.78 9.91 -10.79
N SER A 33 -11.26 10.77 -11.68
CA SER A 33 -9.94 10.58 -12.29
C SER A 33 -8.81 10.80 -11.29
N ARG A 34 -8.96 11.72 -10.34
CA ARG A 34 -7.97 11.92 -9.26
C ARG A 34 -7.89 10.72 -8.35
N ALA A 35 -9.04 10.15 -7.97
CA ALA A 35 -9.11 8.97 -7.13
C ALA A 35 -8.46 7.76 -7.84
N LEU A 36 -8.79 7.56 -9.11
CA LEU A 36 -8.17 6.53 -9.94
C LEU A 36 -6.64 6.72 -10.07
N LEU A 37 -6.17 7.95 -10.31
CA LEU A 37 -4.73 8.24 -10.32
C LEU A 37 -4.06 7.93 -8.99
N GLY A 38 -4.69 8.32 -7.87
CA GLY A 38 -4.20 7.98 -6.53
C GLY A 38 -4.08 6.47 -6.32
N TYR A 39 -5.08 5.71 -6.77
CA TYR A 39 -5.06 4.25 -6.72
C TYR A 39 -3.93 3.66 -7.55
N LEU A 40 -3.79 4.07 -8.81
CA LEU A 40 -2.74 3.58 -9.71
C LEU A 40 -1.34 3.86 -9.15
N ILE A 41 -1.13 5.06 -8.61
CA ILE A 41 0.15 5.44 -7.97
C ILE A 41 0.39 4.61 -6.70
N ALA A 42 -0.61 4.48 -5.83
CA ALA A 42 -0.46 3.72 -4.59
C ALA A 42 -0.12 2.25 -4.85
N VAL A 43 -0.81 1.60 -5.79
CA VAL A 43 -0.52 0.21 -6.20
C VAL A 43 0.88 0.11 -6.80
N THR A 44 1.27 1.06 -7.65
CA THR A 44 2.62 1.08 -8.24
C THR A 44 3.71 1.18 -7.17
N CYS A 45 3.58 2.12 -6.23
CA CYS A 45 4.51 2.29 -5.13
C CYS A 45 4.53 1.08 -4.18
N PHE A 46 3.37 0.47 -3.93
CA PHE A 46 3.27 -0.76 -3.15
C PHE A 46 4.04 -1.91 -3.81
N LEU A 47 3.83 -2.14 -5.11
CA LEU A 47 4.54 -3.17 -5.87
C LEU A 47 6.04 -2.92 -5.92
N LEU A 48 6.46 -1.68 -6.15
CA LEU A 48 7.87 -1.29 -6.13
C LEU A 48 8.50 -1.56 -4.76
N GLY A 49 7.84 -1.20 -3.66
CA GLY A 49 8.32 -1.49 -2.30
C GLY A 49 8.52 -2.98 -2.07
N ASN A 50 7.53 -3.82 -2.44
CA ASN A 50 7.65 -5.27 -2.32
C ASN A 50 8.77 -5.86 -3.22
N MET A 51 8.95 -5.35 -4.44
CA MET A 51 10.04 -5.78 -5.31
C MET A 51 11.41 -5.41 -4.73
N LEU A 52 11.55 -4.20 -4.20
CA LEU A 52 12.80 -3.73 -3.60
C LEU A 52 13.12 -4.46 -2.29
N GLU A 53 12.11 -4.88 -1.52
CA GLU A 53 12.29 -5.81 -0.40
C GLU A 53 12.92 -7.12 -0.90
N LEU A 54 12.33 -7.77 -1.91
CA LEU A 54 12.82 -9.07 -2.40
C LEU A 54 14.23 -9.02 -3.00
N PHE A 55 14.59 -7.90 -3.63
CA PHE A 55 15.92 -7.68 -4.19
C PHE A 55 16.94 -7.13 -3.18
N SER A 56 16.52 -6.87 -1.94
CA SER A 56 17.44 -6.40 -0.91
C SER A 56 18.38 -7.50 -0.45
N THR A 57 19.67 -7.18 -0.41
CA THR A 57 20.72 -8.08 0.10
C THR A 57 20.96 -7.93 1.60
N SER A 58 20.37 -6.91 2.22
CA SER A 58 20.50 -6.62 3.65
C SER A 58 19.15 -6.71 4.35
N GLN A 59 19.15 -7.25 5.56
CA GLN A 59 17.99 -7.28 6.45
C GLN A 59 17.44 -5.88 6.71
N VAL A 60 18.32 -4.90 6.94
CA VAL A 60 17.94 -3.50 7.20
C VAL A 60 17.22 -2.90 5.99
N ALA A 61 17.74 -3.13 4.79
CA ALA A 61 17.12 -2.66 3.56
C ALA A 61 15.76 -3.34 3.33
N SER A 62 15.66 -4.65 3.58
CA SER A 62 14.41 -5.40 3.43
C SER A 62 13.33 -4.86 4.37
N VAL A 63 13.67 -4.60 5.64
CA VAL A 63 12.74 -4.01 6.61
C VAL A 63 12.32 -2.59 6.19
N PHE A 64 13.26 -1.78 5.70
CA PHE A 64 12.91 -0.45 5.21
C PHE A 64 11.91 -0.50 4.05
N TRP A 65 12.12 -1.37 3.06
CA TRP A 65 11.22 -1.49 1.92
C TRP A 65 9.85 -2.08 2.29
N VAL A 66 9.80 -3.03 3.22
CA VAL A 66 8.52 -3.55 3.73
C VAL A 66 7.76 -2.46 4.47
N GLN A 67 8.45 -1.61 5.27
CA GLN A 67 7.85 -0.44 5.91
C GLN A 67 7.26 0.52 4.89
N VAL A 68 8.04 0.86 3.86
CA VAL A 68 7.61 1.73 2.76
C VAL A 68 6.38 1.15 2.04
N ALA A 69 6.39 -0.14 1.70
CA ALA A 69 5.24 -0.80 1.07
C ALA A 69 3.98 -0.69 1.96
N HIS A 70 4.10 -0.91 3.26
CA HIS A 70 2.97 -0.83 4.19
C HIS A 70 2.36 0.57 4.31
N VAL A 71 3.10 1.64 3.99
CA VAL A 71 2.52 3.01 3.88
C VAL A 71 1.46 3.08 2.78
N PHE A 72 1.71 2.43 1.65
CA PHE A 72 0.83 2.50 0.48
C PHE A 72 -0.37 1.56 0.57
N TYR A 73 -0.27 0.49 1.36
CA TYR A 73 -1.35 -0.49 1.51
C TYR A 73 -2.72 0.12 1.87
N PRO A 74 -2.86 0.96 2.92
CA PRO A 74 -4.14 1.60 3.20
C PRO A 74 -4.53 2.69 2.19
N LEU A 75 -3.55 3.31 1.51
CA LEU A 75 -3.84 4.30 0.47
C LEU A 75 -4.52 3.67 -0.75
N ILE A 76 -4.20 2.41 -1.07
CA ILE A 76 -4.89 1.64 -2.11
C ILE A 76 -6.39 1.56 -1.78
N ALA A 77 -6.74 1.13 -0.57
CA ALA A 77 -8.13 0.99 -0.15
C ALA A 77 -8.89 2.33 -0.16
N ILE A 78 -8.29 3.39 0.39
CA ILE A 78 -8.90 4.71 0.44
C ILE A 78 -9.17 5.27 -0.95
N THR A 79 -8.17 5.19 -1.84
CA THR A 79 -8.30 5.73 -3.20
C THR A 79 -9.26 4.90 -4.05
N TRP A 80 -9.29 3.58 -3.85
CA TRP A 80 -10.27 2.68 -4.46
C TRP A 80 -11.69 2.99 -3.98
N PHE A 81 -11.90 3.16 -2.68
CA PHE A 81 -13.20 3.50 -2.11
C PHE A 81 -13.73 4.84 -2.64
N ILE A 82 -12.88 5.88 -2.67
CA ILE A 82 -13.25 7.18 -3.23
C ILE A 82 -13.58 7.06 -4.72
N PHE A 83 -12.80 6.27 -5.47
CA PHE A 83 -13.07 6.01 -6.89
C PHE A 83 -14.42 5.31 -7.08
N ALA A 84 -14.72 4.28 -6.29
CA ALA A 84 -15.98 3.55 -6.34
C ALA A 84 -17.20 4.44 -6.05
N LEU A 85 -17.11 5.29 -5.01
CA LEU A 85 -18.16 6.26 -4.71
C LEU A 85 -18.36 7.26 -5.84
N ALA A 86 -17.27 7.78 -6.41
CA ALA A 86 -17.35 8.73 -7.51
C ALA A 86 -17.93 8.08 -8.78
N TYR A 87 -17.51 6.86 -9.08
CA TYR A 87 -18.04 6.06 -10.19
C TYR A 87 -19.54 5.79 -10.04
N ALA A 88 -20.01 5.54 -8.82
CA ALA A 88 -21.41 5.32 -8.51
C ALA A 88 -22.25 6.62 -8.40
N GLY A 89 -21.66 7.79 -8.64
CA GLY A 89 -22.36 9.09 -8.57
C GLY A 89 -22.53 9.65 -7.15
N PHE A 90 -21.91 9.03 -6.14
CA PHE A 90 -21.95 9.48 -4.74
C PHE A 90 -20.81 10.46 -4.39
N GLU A 91 -20.32 11.25 -5.35
CA GLU A 91 -19.23 12.21 -5.16
C GLU A 91 -19.48 13.22 -4.02
N HIS A 92 -20.75 13.56 -3.80
CA HIS A 92 -21.17 14.47 -2.73
C HIS A 92 -20.83 13.94 -1.33
N LEU A 93 -20.82 12.62 -1.10
CA LEU A 93 -20.45 12.01 0.18
C LEU A 93 -18.97 12.25 0.50
N VAL A 94 -18.10 12.20 -0.53
CA VAL A 94 -16.66 12.46 -0.37
C VAL A 94 -16.40 13.96 -0.18
N ALA A 95 -17.04 14.80 -1.00
CA ALA A 95 -16.82 16.25 -0.97
C ALA A 95 -17.32 16.89 0.34
N SER A 96 -18.39 16.36 0.94
CA SER A 96 -19.02 16.93 2.14
C SER A 96 -18.47 16.38 3.47
N ARG A 97 -17.92 15.15 3.50
CA ARG A 97 -17.62 14.44 4.77
C ARG A 97 -16.14 14.38 5.15
N LYS A 98 -15.37 15.43 4.85
CA LYS A 98 -13.99 15.59 5.36
C LYS A 98 -13.12 14.36 5.03
N PRO A 99 -12.76 14.12 3.75
CA PRO A 99 -12.07 12.91 3.32
C PRO A 99 -10.70 12.72 3.99
N TYR A 100 -10.13 13.76 4.59
CA TYR A 100 -8.92 13.69 5.40
C TYR A 100 -9.07 12.82 6.66
N LEU A 101 -10.29 12.58 7.16
CA LEU A 101 -10.51 11.68 8.30
C LEU A 101 -10.10 10.23 7.96
N LEU A 102 -10.22 9.83 6.69
CA LEU A 102 -9.74 8.54 6.21
C LEU A 102 -8.21 8.41 6.28
N LEU A 103 -7.47 9.52 6.40
CA LEU A 103 -6.01 9.50 6.51
C LEU A 103 -5.52 9.44 7.96
N LEU A 104 -6.38 9.63 8.95
CA LEU A 104 -5.98 9.58 10.37
C LEU A 104 -5.44 8.22 10.77
N LEU A 105 -6.19 7.14 10.49
CA LEU A 105 -5.78 5.79 10.83
C LEU A 105 -4.51 5.36 10.06
N PRO A 106 -4.40 5.59 8.73
CA PRO A 106 -3.15 5.40 8.00
C PRO A 106 -1.98 6.19 8.58
N ALA A 107 -2.16 7.47 8.94
CA ALA A 107 -1.09 8.29 9.50
C ALA A 107 -0.56 7.72 10.83
N ILE A 108 -1.46 7.28 11.72
CA ILE A 108 -1.08 6.59 12.96
C ILE A 108 -0.35 5.27 12.63
N SER A 109 -0.84 4.53 11.64
CA SER A 109 -0.22 3.27 11.22
C SER A 109 1.21 3.48 10.72
N VAL A 110 1.45 4.52 9.93
CA VAL A 110 2.80 4.88 9.46
C VAL A 110 3.73 5.14 10.65
N LEU A 111 3.30 5.94 11.63
CA LEU A 111 4.11 6.19 12.83
C LEU A 111 4.47 4.86 13.52
N LEU A 112 3.48 4.00 13.78
CA LEU A 112 3.68 2.71 14.46
C LEU A 112 4.54 1.72 13.66
N ILE A 113 4.51 1.77 12.34
CA ILE A 113 5.34 0.95 11.44
C ILE A 113 6.81 1.36 11.55
N PHE A 114 7.09 2.67 11.54
CA PHE A 114 8.45 3.19 11.61
C PHE A 114 9.04 3.13 13.03
N THR A 115 8.19 3.21 14.07
CA THR A 115 8.61 3.06 15.48
C THR A 115 8.47 1.63 16.00
N HIS A 116 8.21 0.64 15.13
CA HIS A 116 7.98 -0.75 15.54
C HIS A 116 9.02 -1.34 16.50
N PRO A 117 10.33 -1.02 16.43
CA PRO A 117 11.32 -1.62 17.34
C PRO A 117 11.10 -1.29 18.82
N PHE A 118 10.29 -0.28 19.14
CA PHE A 118 10.13 0.21 20.52
C PHE A 118 8.93 -0.37 21.27
N HIS A 119 7.91 -0.89 20.57
CA HIS A 119 6.60 -1.14 21.22
C HIS A 119 5.86 -2.38 20.74
N GLY A 120 6.23 -3.01 19.63
CA GLY A 120 5.59 -4.27 19.21
C GLY A 120 4.12 -4.15 18.72
N VAL A 121 3.62 -2.93 18.53
CA VAL A 121 2.17 -2.64 18.34
C VAL A 121 1.71 -2.97 16.91
N PHE A 122 2.57 -2.69 15.92
CA PHE A 122 2.31 -3.05 14.53
C PHE A 122 2.88 -4.44 14.21
N TRP A 123 4.20 -4.60 14.33
CA TRP A 123 4.88 -5.90 14.36
C TRP A 123 5.48 -6.11 15.74
N LYS A 124 5.27 -7.30 16.31
CA LYS A 124 5.92 -7.74 17.55
C LYS A 124 7.38 -8.07 17.31
N ASP A 125 7.63 -8.88 16.30
CA ASP A 125 8.95 -9.34 15.89
C ASP A 125 8.99 -9.45 14.37
N LEU A 126 10.15 -9.21 13.77
CA LEU A 126 10.42 -9.45 12.35
C LEU A 126 11.44 -10.58 12.23
N HIS A 127 11.08 -11.60 11.46
CA HIS A 127 11.91 -12.75 11.16
C HIS A 127 12.23 -12.78 9.67
N PHE A 128 13.43 -13.26 9.34
CA PHE A 128 13.90 -13.33 7.97
C PHE A 128 13.92 -14.77 7.49
N PHE A 129 13.38 -14.99 6.29
CA PHE A 129 13.32 -16.30 5.67
C PHE A 129 13.80 -16.23 4.23
N HIS A 130 14.52 -17.27 3.79
CA HIS A 130 14.91 -17.43 2.41
C HIS A 130 13.83 -18.19 1.64
N GLY A 131 13.15 -17.50 0.73
CA GLY A 131 12.18 -18.07 -0.21
C GLY A 131 12.87 -18.39 -1.54
N GLY A 132 13.74 -19.39 -1.56
CA GLY A 132 14.62 -19.65 -2.70
C GLY A 132 15.76 -18.60 -2.76
N PRO A 133 15.96 -17.89 -3.88
CA PRO A 133 17.03 -16.89 -4.00
C PRO A 133 16.72 -15.55 -3.29
N PHE A 134 15.49 -15.38 -2.77
CA PHE A 134 15.04 -14.10 -2.20
C PHE A 134 15.05 -14.12 -0.67
N LEU A 135 15.49 -13.01 -0.07
CA LEU A 135 15.33 -12.73 1.35
C LEU A 135 13.96 -12.08 1.58
N THR A 136 13.20 -12.57 2.55
CA THR A 136 11.83 -12.11 2.81
C THR A 136 11.65 -11.78 4.29
N VAL A 137 10.88 -10.74 4.58
CA VAL A 137 10.54 -10.34 5.95
C VAL A 137 9.17 -10.91 6.31
N ARG A 138 9.09 -11.61 7.45
CA ARG A 138 7.81 -12.05 8.03
C ARG A 138 7.70 -11.58 9.46
N GLY A 139 6.61 -10.87 9.75
CA GLY A 139 6.35 -10.33 11.08
C GLY A 139 5.36 -11.17 11.87
N SER A 140 5.63 -11.33 13.16
CA SER A 140 4.58 -11.63 14.14
C SER A 140 3.74 -10.37 14.33
N TYR A 141 2.43 -10.44 14.12
CA TYR A 141 1.59 -9.24 14.05
C TYR A 141 1.10 -8.78 15.43
N GLY A 142 1.19 -7.47 15.67
CA GLY A 142 0.61 -6.81 16.84
C GLY A 142 -0.87 -6.45 16.64
N PRO A 143 -1.55 -5.95 17.68
CA PRO A 143 -2.98 -5.62 17.60
C PRO A 143 -3.32 -4.59 16.52
N TRP A 144 -2.45 -3.60 16.30
CA TRP A 144 -2.74 -2.52 15.35
C TRP A 144 -2.67 -2.97 13.89
N PHE A 145 -1.89 -4.02 13.59
CA PHE A 145 -1.90 -4.64 12.26
C PHE A 145 -3.29 -5.13 11.88
N TRP A 146 -3.99 -5.79 12.82
CA TRP A 146 -5.36 -6.27 12.59
C TRP A 146 -6.36 -5.14 12.46
N ILE A 147 -6.24 -4.08 13.26
CA ILE A 147 -7.08 -2.89 13.15
C ILE A 147 -6.91 -2.24 11.76
N ASN A 148 -5.66 -2.10 11.30
CA ASN A 148 -5.35 -1.59 9.97
C ASN A 148 -5.93 -2.51 8.87
N GLY A 149 -5.81 -3.83 9.03
CA GLY A 149 -6.39 -4.81 8.11
C GLY A 149 -7.92 -4.75 8.03
N VAL A 150 -8.62 -4.64 9.16
CA VAL A 150 -10.09 -4.46 9.18
C VAL A 150 -10.48 -3.15 8.53
N TYR A 151 -9.77 -2.06 8.86
CA TYR A 151 -10.00 -0.76 8.24
C TYR A 151 -9.88 -0.82 6.72
N VAL A 152 -8.82 -1.45 6.21
CA VAL A 152 -8.60 -1.65 4.78
C VAL A 152 -9.65 -2.57 4.16
N GLY A 153 -10.07 -3.63 4.84
CA GLY A 153 -11.06 -4.58 4.32
C GLY A 153 -12.50 -4.06 4.30
N VAL A 154 -12.81 -3.03 5.09
CA VAL A 154 -14.14 -2.38 5.12
C VAL A 154 -14.28 -1.29 4.05
N LEU A 155 -13.16 -0.69 3.62
CA LEU A 155 -13.11 0.30 2.55
C LEU A 155 -13.13 -0.37 1.17
#